data_AF-A0A7C4N474-F1
#
_entry.id   AF-A0A7C4N474-F1
#
_cell.length_a   1.000
_cell.length_b   1.000
_cell.length_c   1.000
_cell.angle_alpha   90.00
_cell.angle_beta   90.00
_cell.angle_gamma   90.00
#
_symmetry.space_group_name_H-M   'P 1'
#
loop_
_entity.id
_entity.type
_entity.pdbx_description
1 polymer ?
#
loop_
_entity_poly.entity_id
_entity_poly.type
_entity_poly.pdbx_seq_one_letter_code
_entity_poly.pdbx_strand_id
1 'polypeptide(L)'
;MLYLSAPRLIPILGFLFLPLVLGDYWQRVLLSVAVFALLAISWDILAQSSMVSLGQALFFGMGAYCSGVLNHYFGMSPFVTIPIAAVLGGAICTVLLMPVLRLRGVYFAMVTLIIPLMLERMIEATKIFGGTEGISGLTALPSKWLELYILLAAVLGALFGFRRMMSSDYGLVLKG
;
A
#
# COMPACT_ATOMS: atom_id res chain seq x y z
N MET A 1 -0.43 -34.42 3.04
CA MET A 1 0.36 -33.16 3.08
C MET A 1 0.13 -32.30 1.82
N LEU A 2 0.21 -32.83 0.59
CA LEU A 2 -0.05 -32.07 -0.65
C LEU A 2 -1.50 -31.56 -0.84
N TYR A 3 -2.51 -32.27 -0.33
CA TYR A 3 -3.92 -31.89 -0.49
C TYR A 3 -4.33 -30.66 0.35
N LEU A 4 -3.57 -30.35 1.41
CA LEU A 4 -3.79 -29.18 2.29
C LEU A 4 -3.10 -27.90 1.76
N SER A 5 -2.05 -28.04 0.95
CA SER A 5 -1.34 -26.93 0.30
C SER A 5 -1.86 -26.63 -1.11
N ALA A 6 -2.47 -27.61 -1.79
CA ALA A 6 -3.06 -27.46 -3.12
C ALA A 6 -4.05 -26.28 -3.27
N PRO A 7 -5.08 -26.09 -2.41
CA PRO A 7 -6.00 -24.95 -2.55
C PRO A 7 -5.34 -23.59 -2.28
N ARG A 8 -4.13 -23.58 -1.71
CA ARG A 8 -3.35 -22.35 -1.44
C ARG A 8 -2.41 -22.00 -2.59
N LEU A 9 -1.86 -23.00 -3.27
CA LEU A 9 -0.91 -22.79 -4.39
C LEU A 9 -1.62 -22.47 -5.70
N ILE A 10 -2.84 -22.98 -5.90
CA ILE A 10 -3.66 -22.74 -7.11
C ILE A 10 -3.91 -21.23 -7.37
N PRO A 11 -4.37 -20.41 -6.40
CA PRO A 11 -4.55 -18.99 -6.63
C PRO A 11 -3.22 -18.25 -6.81
N ILE A 12 -2.16 -18.66 -6.11
CA ILE A 12 -0.82 -18.04 -6.20
C ILE A 12 -0.23 -18.25 -7.59
N LEU A 13 -0.28 -19.49 -8.10
CA LEU A 13 0.18 -19.83 -9.44
C LEU A 13 -0.72 -19.19 -10.51
N GLY A 14 -2.04 -19.18 -10.32
CA GLY A 14 -2.96 -18.49 -11.23
C GLY A 14 -2.67 -16.99 -11.34
N PHE A 15 -2.39 -16.32 -10.22
CA PHE A 15 -2.07 -14.88 -10.18
C PHE A 15 -0.69 -14.56 -10.78
N LEU A 16 0.27 -15.48 -10.68
CA LEU A 16 1.60 -15.35 -11.29
C LEU A 16 1.59 -15.61 -12.81
N PHE A 17 0.75 -16.53 -13.28
CA PHE A 17 0.63 -16.87 -14.71
C PHE A 17 -0.33 -15.97 -15.49
N LEU A 18 -1.27 -15.30 -14.81
CA LEU A 18 -2.21 -14.35 -15.40
C LEU A 18 -1.57 -13.29 -16.32
N PRO A 19 -0.50 -12.57 -15.93
CA PRO A 19 0.08 -11.52 -16.79
C PRO A 19 0.73 -12.01 -18.09
N LEU A 20 1.07 -13.31 -18.18
CA LEU A 20 1.66 -13.91 -19.38
C LEU A 20 0.63 -14.15 -20.49
N VAL A 21 -0.66 -14.24 -20.14
CA VAL A 21 -1.76 -14.54 -21.07
C VAL A 21 -2.53 -13.27 -21.45
N LEU A 22 -2.39 -12.20 -20.67
CA LEU A 22 -3.16 -10.97 -20.79
C LEU A 22 -2.48 -9.93 -21.68
N GLY A 23 -3.27 -9.24 -22.51
CA GLY A 23 -2.81 -8.09 -23.32
C GLY A 23 -2.53 -6.83 -22.50
N ASP A 24 -1.86 -5.84 -23.11
CA ASP A 24 -1.38 -4.60 -22.45
C ASP A 24 -2.42 -3.87 -21.59
N TYR A 25 -3.68 -3.80 -22.05
CA TYR A 25 -4.76 -3.15 -21.30
C TYR A 25 -5.04 -3.86 -19.96
N TRP A 26 -5.18 -5.19 -20.02
CA TRP A 26 -5.47 -6.01 -18.86
C TRP A 26 -4.31 -6.06 -17.86
N GLN A 27 -3.07 -5.92 -18.33
CA GLN A 27 -1.91 -5.76 -17.45
C GLN A 27 -1.99 -4.47 -16.62
N ARG A 28 -2.42 -3.35 -17.22
CA ARG A 28 -2.65 -2.10 -16.47
C ARG A 28 -3.77 -2.23 -15.46
N VAL A 29 -4.87 -2.88 -15.83
CA VAL A 29 -5.97 -3.18 -14.89
C VAL A 29 -5.46 -4.03 -13.73
N LEU A 30 -4.64 -5.05 -14.01
CA LEU A 30 -4.08 -5.93 -13.00
C LEU A 30 -3.14 -5.17 -12.03
N LEU A 31 -2.35 -4.22 -12.52
CA LEU A 31 -1.54 -3.33 -11.69
C LEU A 31 -2.40 -2.53 -10.70
N SER A 32 -3.46 -1.89 -11.19
CA SER A 32 -4.39 -1.14 -10.33
C SER A 32 -5.07 -2.05 -9.30
N VAL A 33 -5.51 -3.24 -9.71
CA VAL A 33 -6.10 -4.23 -8.81
C VAL A 33 -5.11 -4.69 -7.74
N ALA A 34 -3.86 -4.92 -8.09
CA ALA A 34 -2.81 -5.30 -7.14
C ALA A 34 -2.57 -4.21 -6.08
N VAL A 35 -2.56 -2.95 -6.48
CA VAL A 35 -2.44 -1.80 -5.57
C VAL A 35 -3.65 -1.73 -4.62
N PHE A 36 -4.87 -1.83 -5.14
CA PHE A 36 -6.08 -1.84 -4.31
C PHE A 36 -6.15 -3.07 -3.40
N ALA A 37 -5.60 -4.22 -3.81
CA ALA A 37 -5.51 -5.40 -2.97
C ALA A 37 -4.58 -5.17 -1.76
N LEU A 38 -3.42 -4.52 -1.95
CA LEU A 38 -2.54 -4.14 -0.83
C LEU A 38 -3.24 -3.20 0.16
N LEU A 39 -3.97 -2.20 -0.37
CA LEU A 39 -4.80 -1.29 0.42
C LEU A 39 -5.88 -2.04 1.22
N ALA A 40 -6.56 -3.00 0.59
CA ALA A 40 -7.58 -3.81 1.24
C ALA A 40 -6.98 -4.67 2.38
N ILE A 41 -5.80 -5.26 2.18
CA ILE A 41 -5.09 -6.04 3.21
C ILE A 41 -4.70 -5.16 4.40
N SER A 42 -4.17 -3.96 4.13
CA SER A 42 -3.86 -2.96 5.18
C SER A 42 -5.11 -2.62 6.00
N TRP A 43 -6.25 -2.43 5.34
CA TRP A 43 -7.51 -2.13 6.01
C TRP A 43 -8.04 -3.31 6.84
N ASP A 44 -7.93 -4.54 6.33
CA ASP A 44 -8.38 -5.76 7.02
C ASP A 44 -7.60 -6.03 8.33
N ILE A 45 -6.33 -5.64 8.39
CA ILE A 45 -5.53 -5.67 9.63
C ILE A 45 -6.14 -4.77 10.69
N LEU A 46 -6.52 -3.54 10.32
CA LEU A 46 -7.11 -2.58 11.26
C LEU A 46 -8.53 -2.99 11.66
N ALA A 47 -9.32 -3.48 10.70
CA ALA A 47 -10.69 -3.93 10.94
C ALA A 47 -10.76 -5.05 11.99
N GLN A 48 -9.80 -5.99 11.96
CA GLN A 48 -9.71 -7.04 12.97
C GLN A 48 -9.34 -6.54 14.36
N SER A 49 -8.72 -5.36 14.46
CA SER A 49 -8.39 -4.72 15.73
C SER A 49 -9.57 -3.93 16.33
N SER A 50 -10.80 -4.14 15.85
CA SER A 50 -12.03 -3.38 16.19
C SER A 50 -11.97 -1.88 15.85
N MET A 51 -10.97 -1.46 15.07
CA MET A 51 -10.74 -0.06 14.69
C MET A 51 -11.05 0.13 13.20
N VAL A 52 -12.12 0.87 12.91
CA VAL A 52 -12.43 1.26 11.53
C VAL A 52 -11.65 2.52 11.18
N SER A 53 -10.61 2.41 10.35
CA SER A 53 -9.91 3.57 9.78
C SER A 53 -10.39 3.85 8.36
N LEU A 54 -10.66 5.12 8.06
CA LEU A 54 -10.96 5.60 6.71
C LEU A 54 -9.79 6.37 6.09
N GLY A 55 -8.62 6.33 6.74
CA GLY A 55 -7.43 7.09 6.34
C GLY A 55 -6.49 6.38 5.37
N GLN A 56 -6.93 5.32 4.68
CA GLN A 56 -6.06 4.54 3.79
C GLN A 56 -5.42 5.37 2.67
N ALA A 57 -6.10 6.43 2.23
CA ALA A 57 -5.58 7.41 1.29
C ALA A 57 -4.31 8.13 1.81
N LEU A 58 -4.19 8.35 3.12
CA LEU A 58 -3.01 8.98 3.73
C LEU A 58 -1.76 8.11 3.55
N PHE A 59 -1.85 6.82 3.88
CA PHE A 59 -0.72 5.89 3.80
C PHE A 59 -0.26 5.71 2.35
N PHE A 60 -1.22 5.56 1.44
CA PHE A 60 -0.95 5.43 0.02
C PHE A 60 -0.33 6.71 -0.55
N GLY A 61 -0.93 7.86 -0.28
CA GLY A 61 -0.46 9.16 -0.72
C GLY A 61 0.95 9.47 -0.20
N MET A 62 1.19 9.30 1.10
CA MET A 62 2.50 9.59 1.70
C MET A 62 3.61 8.72 1.08
N GLY A 63 3.38 7.42 0.90
CA GLY A 63 4.35 6.54 0.24
C GLY A 63 4.61 6.94 -1.23
N ALA A 64 3.55 7.26 -1.97
CA ALA A 64 3.66 7.72 -3.35
C ALA A 64 4.45 9.04 -3.45
N TYR A 65 4.11 10.04 -2.65
CA TYR A 65 4.81 11.33 -2.64
C TYR A 65 6.26 11.21 -2.19
N CYS A 66 6.56 10.42 -1.14
CA CYS A 66 7.95 10.15 -0.75
C CYS A 66 8.74 9.55 -1.92
N SER A 67 8.19 8.53 -2.60
CA SER A 67 8.87 7.91 -3.74
C SER A 67 9.08 8.87 -4.91
N GLY A 68 8.08 9.72 -5.17
CA GLY A 68 8.11 10.71 -6.24
C GLY A 68 9.11 11.84 -5.99
N VAL A 69 9.14 12.38 -4.77
CA VAL A 69 10.11 13.40 -4.34
C VAL A 69 11.53 12.85 -4.42
N LEU A 70 11.77 11.62 -3.93
CA LEU A 70 13.11 11.02 -4.01
C LEU A 70 13.54 10.82 -5.47
N ASN A 71 12.64 10.39 -6.35
CA ASN A 71 13.00 10.19 -7.75
C ASN A 71 13.23 11.53 -8.48
N HIS A 72 12.35 12.51 -8.27
CA HIS A 72 12.40 13.80 -8.98
C HIS A 72 13.58 14.68 -8.53
N TYR A 73 13.82 14.81 -7.23
CA TYR A 73 14.87 15.69 -6.71
C TYR A 73 16.24 15.01 -6.61
N PHE A 74 16.29 13.71 -6.25
CA PHE A 74 17.56 13.00 -6.07
C PHE A 74 17.96 12.13 -7.27
N GLY A 75 17.11 12.01 -8.31
CA GLY A 75 17.40 11.20 -9.50
C GLY A 75 17.62 9.72 -9.20
N MET A 76 17.21 9.24 -8.03
CA MET A 76 17.46 7.86 -7.59
C MET A 76 16.58 6.88 -8.36
N SER A 77 17.15 5.71 -8.67
CA SER A 77 16.43 4.63 -9.36
C SER A 77 15.18 4.18 -8.58
N PRO A 78 14.05 3.90 -9.25
CA PRO A 78 12.81 3.44 -8.60
C PRO A 78 12.99 2.24 -7.66
N PHE A 79 13.96 1.37 -7.95
CA PHE A 79 14.27 0.20 -7.11
C PHE A 79 14.69 0.56 -5.69
N VAL A 80 15.36 1.69 -5.51
CA VAL A 80 15.86 2.17 -4.23
C VAL A 80 14.86 3.12 -3.59
N THR A 81 14.16 3.94 -4.39
CA THR A 81 13.18 4.89 -3.87
C THR A 81 11.95 4.19 -3.28
N ILE A 82 11.47 3.09 -3.86
CA ILE A 82 10.31 2.33 -3.34
C ILE A 82 10.52 1.85 -1.89
N PRO A 83 11.57 1.08 -1.54
CA PRO A 83 11.77 0.60 -0.17
C PRO A 83 12.05 1.74 0.80
N ILE A 84 12.81 2.76 0.39
CA ILE A 84 13.08 3.94 1.24
C ILE A 84 11.79 4.71 1.49
N ALA A 85 10.96 4.91 0.47
CA ALA A 85 9.67 5.58 0.60
C ALA A 85 8.67 4.78 1.44
N ALA A 86 8.71 3.45 1.38
CA ALA A 86 7.88 2.60 2.24
C ALA A 86 8.26 2.77 3.72
N VAL A 87 9.56 2.79 4.04
CA VAL A 87 10.05 2.99 5.42
C VAL A 87 9.80 4.43 5.89
N LEU A 88 10.18 5.43 5.09
CA LEU A 88 10.01 6.84 5.45
C LEU A 88 8.53 7.22 5.54
N GLY A 89 7.73 6.87 4.53
CA GLY A 89 6.29 7.11 4.51
C GLY A 89 5.60 6.40 5.66
N GLY A 90 5.97 5.15 5.95
CA GLY A 90 5.47 4.41 7.11
C GLY A 90 5.83 5.08 8.43
N ALA A 91 7.06 5.55 8.58
CA ALA A 91 7.51 6.27 9.78
C ALA A 91 6.75 7.58 9.98
N ILE A 92 6.60 8.39 8.92
CA ILE A 92 5.86 9.65 8.96
C ILE A 92 4.39 9.41 9.33
N CYS A 93 3.72 8.45 8.67
CA CYS A 93 2.35 8.11 9.00
C CYS A 93 2.22 7.59 10.45
N THR A 94 3.18 6.79 10.92
CA THR A 94 3.18 6.29 12.31
C THR A 94 3.25 7.44 13.31
N VAL A 95 4.12 8.42 13.09
CA VAL A 95 4.23 9.60 13.96
C VAL A 95 2.94 10.44 13.91
N LEU A 96 2.34 10.63 12.72
CA LEU A 96 1.09 11.37 12.56
C LEU A 96 -0.11 10.69 13.22
N LEU A 97 -0.19 9.36 13.16
CA LEU A 97 -1.31 8.59 13.71
C LEU A 97 -1.14 8.20 15.18
N MET A 98 0.08 8.26 15.74
CA MET A 98 0.33 8.00 17.16
C MET A 98 -0.64 8.72 18.13
N PRO A 99 -0.95 10.03 17.97
CA PRO A 99 -1.95 10.69 18.81
C PRO A 99 -3.38 10.20 18.54
N VAL A 100 -3.68 9.82 17.29
CA VAL A 100 -5.02 9.41 16.83
C VAL A 100 -5.41 8.05 17.40
N LEU A 101 -4.44 7.15 17.64
CA LEU A 101 -4.65 5.82 18.22
C LEU A 101 -5.26 5.85 19.62
N ARG A 102 -5.26 6.99 20.32
CA ARG A 102 -5.91 7.15 21.63
C ARG A 102 -7.44 7.27 21.53
N LEU A 103 -7.96 7.58 20.34
CA LEU A 103 -9.39 7.70 20.09
C LEU A 103 -10.02 6.32 19.85
N ARG A 104 -11.28 6.15 20.22
CA ARG A 104 -12.01 4.87 20.05
C ARG A 104 -13.27 5.06 19.21
N GLY A 105 -13.62 4.00 18.47
CA GLY A 105 -14.85 3.91 17.69
C GLY A 105 -14.93 4.98 16.58
N VAL A 106 -16.05 5.70 16.54
CA VAL A 106 -16.38 6.64 15.45
C VAL A 106 -15.40 7.82 15.38
N TYR A 107 -14.90 8.30 16.52
CA TYR A 107 -13.94 9.42 16.55
C TYR A 107 -12.63 9.08 15.83
N PHE A 108 -12.17 7.83 15.94
CA PHE A 108 -10.99 7.36 15.22
C PHE A 108 -11.21 7.37 13.71
N ALA A 109 -12.36 6.87 13.24
CA ALA A 109 -12.72 6.88 11.83
C ALA A 109 -12.79 8.31 11.26
N MET A 110 -13.40 9.25 12.00
CA MET A 110 -13.52 10.65 11.58
C MET A 110 -12.16 11.34 11.45
N VAL A 111 -11.30 11.22 12.46
CA VAL A 111 -9.99 11.88 12.43
C VAL A 111 -9.11 11.27 11.34
N THR A 112 -9.14 9.95 11.17
CA THR A 112 -8.37 9.29 10.11
C THR A 112 -8.84 9.65 8.71
N LEU A 113 -10.10 10.05 8.52
CA LEU A 113 -10.61 10.61 7.26
C LEU A 113 -10.18 12.06 7.03
N ILE A 114 -10.17 12.89 8.09
CA ILE A 114 -9.83 14.32 7.98
C ILE A 114 -8.34 14.53 7.62
N ILE A 115 -7.43 13.73 8.20
CA ILE A 115 -5.98 13.91 7.98
C ILE A 115 -5.58 13.86 6.49
N PRO A 116 -5.95 12.85 5.68
CA PRO A 116 -5.61 12.84 4.25
C PRO A 116 -6.21 14.02 3.49
N LEU A 117 -7.43 14.44 3.80
CA LEU A 117 -8.06 15.62 3.19
C LEU A 117 -7.30 16.90 3.53
N MET A 118 -6.85 17.05 4.78
CA MET A 118 -6.00 18.19 5.16
C MET A 118 -4.66 18.16 4.42
N LEU A 119 -4.06 16.99 4.27
CA LEU A 119 -2.78 16.82 3.59
C LEU A 119 -2.89 17.15 2.09
N GLU A 120 -3.98 16.73 1.43
CA GLU A 120 -4.30 17.12 0.05
C GLU A 120 -4.35 18.66 -0.09
N ARG A 121 -5.08 19.35 0.79
CA ARG A 121 -5.15 20.82 0.78
C ARG A 121 -3.81 21.51 1.06
N MET A 122 -2.98 20.94 1.94
CA MET A 122 -1.64 21.47 2.18
C MET A 122 -0.75 21.34 0.93
N ILE A 123 -0.80 20.21 0.23
CA ILE A 123 -0.05 19.98 -1.00
C ILE A 123 -0.48 20.97 -2.10
N GLU A 124 -1.78 21.17 -2.26
CA GLU A 124 -2.34 22.16 -3.19
C GLU A 124 -1.86 23.58 -2.88
N ALA A 125 -1.86 23.97 -1.59
CA ALA A 125 -1.46 25.30 -1.16
C ALA A 125 0.06 25.55 -1.33
N THR A 126 0.89 24.57 -1.01
CA THR A 126 2.35 24.72 -1.05
C THR A 126 2.90 24.77 -2.49
N LYS A 127 2.24 24.14 -3.48
CA LYS A 127 2.67 24.05 -4.89
C LYS A 127 4.05 23.40 -5.16
N ILE A 128 4.91 23.25 -4.15
CA ILE A 128 6.25 22.65 -4.26
C ILE A 128 6.18 21.18 -4.70
N PHE A 129 5.15 20.44 -4.27
CA PHE A 129 4.96 19.03 -4.60
C PHE A 129 4.16 18.80 -5.89
N GLY A 130 4.08 19.80 -6.78
CA GLY A 130 3.32 19.72 -8.03
C GLY A 130 1.86 20.17 -7.93
N GLY A 131 1.38 20.55 -6.74
CA GLY A 131 0.02 21.05 -6.54
C GLY A 131 -1.05 20.02 -6.93
N THR A 132 -2.06 20.45 -7.69
CA THR A 132 -3.17 19.58 -8.17
C THR A 132 -2.73 18.57 -9.25
N GLU A 133 -1.68 18.87 -10.00
CA GLU A 133 -1.19 18.02 -11.10
C GLU A 133 -0.23 16.92 -10.62
N GLY A 134 0.27 17.03 -9.38
CA GLY A 134 1.26 16.12 -8.82
C GLY A 134 2.65 16.25 -9.44
N ILE A 135 3.56 15.36 -9.04
CA ILE A 135 4.95 15.36 -9.53
C ILE A 135 5.01 14.61 -10.87
N SER A 136 5.32 15.33 -11.93
CA SER A 136 5.49 14.78 -13.29
C SER A 136 6.95 14.46 -13.62
N GLY A 137 7.19 13.66 -14.66
CA GLY A 137 8.53 13.30 -15.11
C GLY A 137 9.24 12.23 -14.27
N LEU A 138 8.48 11.41 -13.55
CA LEU A 138 9.02 10.31 -12.76
C LEU A 138 9.64 9.24 -13.67
N THR A 139 10.81 8.76 -13.29
CA THR A 139 11.49 7.67 -14.00
C THR A 139 10.70 6.39 -13.78
N ALA A 140 10.13 5.82 -14.84
CA ALA A 140 9.45 4.53 -14.77
C ALA A 140 10.46 3.39 -14.57
N LEU A 141 9.99 2.26 -14.06
CA LEU A 141 10.78 1.03 -14.01
C LEU A 141 11.18 0.59 -15.44
N PRO A 142 12.38 0.01 -15.63
CA PRO A 142 12.92 -0.30 -16.94
C PRO A 142 12.11 -1.33 -17.73
N SER A 143 11.24 -2.11 -17.08
CA SER A 143 10.32 -3.01 -17.79
C SER A 143 8.99 -3.18 -17.05
N LYS A 144 7.88 -3.08 -17.81
CA LYS A 144 6.51 -3.29 -17.32
C LYS A 144 6.33 -4.67 -16.65
N TRP A 145 6.97 -5.69 -17.21
CA TRP A 145 6.94 -7.04 -16.66
C TRP A 145 7.49 -7.07 -15.23
N LEU A 146 8.59 -6.38 -15.00
CA LEU A 146 9.28 -6.36 -13.72
C LEU A 146 8.48 -5.57 -12.67
N GLU A 147 7.86 -4.46 -13.06
CA GLU A 147 6.90 -3.74 -12.23
C GLU A 147 5.75 -4.64 -11.78
N LEU A 148 5.17 -5.37 -12.73
CA LEU A 148 4.04 -6.24 -12.47
C LEU A 148 4.42 -7.44 -11.60
N TYR A 149 5.56 -8.09 -11.84
CA TYR A 149 6.04 -9.19 -11.01
C TYR A 149 6.43 -8.75 -9.59
N ILE A 150 7.03 -7.57 -9.43
CA ILE A 150 7.34 -7.01 -8.10
C ILE A 150 6.04 -6.77 -7.32
N LEU A 151 5.04 -6.15 -7.95
CA LEU A 151 3.76 -5.88 -7.29
C LEU A 151 3.01 -7.16 -6.94
N LEU A 152 2.99 -8.14 -7.84
CA LEU A 152 2.43 -9.47 -7.55
C LEU A 152 3.15 -10.14 -6.36
N ALA A 153 4.48 -10.13 -6.37
CA ALA A 153 5.28 -10.68 -5.28
C ALA A 153 5.00 -9.94 -3.95
N ALA A 154 4.83 -8.62 -3.99
CA ALA A 154 4.49 -7.81 -2.83
C ALA A 154 3.09 -8.15 -2.30
N VAL A 155 2.08 -8.27 -3.17
CA VAL A 155 0.71 -8.71 -2.79
C VAL A 155 0.74 -10.09 -2.15
N LEU A 156 1.43 -11.04 -2.77
CA LEU A 156 1.56 -12.41 -2.25
C LEU A 156 2.29 -12.44 -0.90
N GLY A 157 3.37 -11.67 -0.77
CA GLY A 157 4.12 -11.51 0.47
C GLY A 157 3.25 -10.88 1.57
N ALA A 158 2.47 -9.85 1.26
CA ALA A 158 1.54 -9.20 2.17
C ALA A 158 0.41 -10.15 2.60
N LEU A 159 -0.20 -10.88 1.68
CA LEU A 159 -1.22 -11.89 1.99
C LEU A 159 -0.67 -13.02 2.85
N PHE A 160 0.54 -13.51 2.55
CA PHE A 160 1.20 -14.54 3.33
C PHE A 160 1.54 -14.04 4.74
N GLY A 161 2.11 -12.84 4.85
CA GLY A 161 2.44 -12.19 6.11
C GLY A 161 1.20 -11.95 6.96
N PHE A 162 0.14 -11.43 6.35
CA PHE A 162 -1.15 -11.21 6.99
C PHE A 162 -1.73 -12.52 7.52
N ARG A 163 -1.83 -13.57 6.68
CA ARG A 163 -2.32 -14.88 7.13
C ARG A 163 -1.47 -15.46 8.25
N ARG A 164 -0.14 -15.37 8.13
CA ARG A 164 0.80 -15.87 9.15
C ARG A 164 0.58 -15.14 10.48
N MET A 165 0.43 -13.82 10.44
CA MET A 165 0.15 -12.99 11.62
C MET A 165 -1.17 -13.38 12.27
N MET A 166 -2.21 -13.62 11.47
CA MET A 166 -3.53 -14.03 11.97
C MET A 166 -3.57 -15.45 12.54
N SER A 167 -2.68 -16.34 12.09
CA SER A 167 -2.52 -17.69 12.65
C SER A 167 -1.58 -17.75 13.86
N SER A 168 -0.91 -16.64 14.21
CA SER A 168 0.01 -16.55 15.34
C SER A 168 -0.70 -16.00 16.58
N ASP A 169 -0.11 -16.19 17.77
CA ASP A 169 -0.67 -15.74 19.05
C ASP A 169 -0.96 -14.23 19.06
N TYR A 170 -0.17 -13.43 18.32
CA TYR A 170 -0.39 -11.99 18.12
C TYR A 170 -1.75 -11.66 17.48
N GLY A 171 -2.24 -12.51 16.58
CA GLY A 171 -3.55 -12.33 15.93
C GLY A 171 -4.72 -12.50 16.90
N LEU A 172 -4.55 -13.30 17.96
CA LEU A 172 -5.56 -13.48 19.01
C LEU A 172 -5.63 -12.25 19.93
N VAL A 173 -4.49 -11.60 20.19
CA VAL A 173 -4.45 -10.35 20.97
C VAL A 173 -5.11 -9.20 20.22
N LEU A 174 -4.96 -9.14 18.88
CA LEU A 174 -5.61 -8.11 18.05
C LEU A 174 -7.14 -8.29 17.96
N LYS A 175 -7.63 -9.54 17.99
CA LYS A 175 -9.06 -9.87 17.98
C LYS A 175 -9.78 -9.73 19.32
N GLY A 176 -9.06 -9.25 20.36
CA GLY A 176 -9.48 -9.21 21.76
C GLY A 176 -10.95 -8.90 22.01
#